data_AF-A0A2G2YFY2-F1
#
_entry.id   AF-A0A2G2YFY2-F1
#
_cell.length_a   1.000
_cell.length_b   1.000
_cell.length_c   1.000
_cell.angle_alpha   90.00
_cell.angle_beta   90.00
_cell.angle_gamma   90.00
#
_symmetry.space_group_name_H-M   'P 1'
#
loop_
_entity.id
_entity.type
_entity.pdbx_description
1 polymer ?
#
loop_
_entity_poly.entity_id
_entity_poly.type
_entity_poly.pdbx_seq_one_letter_code
_entity_poly.pdbx_strand_id
1 'polypeptide(L)'
;MVAIGLSIQEPVDEAFGEGVDLVRWVHGASARGETPEQILDAKFSTISFAWRKEMVATLKVALICTDAIPAKRPRMKKVVEMLQEVTQS
;
A
#
# COMPACT_ATOMS: atom_id res chain seq x y z
N MET A 1 1.16 3.79 -5.08
CA MET A 1 1.78 4.05 -3.76
C MET A 1 2.74 2.92 -3.37
N VAL A 2 3.44 2.29 -4.32
CA VAL A 2 4.40 1.22 -4.04
C VAL A 2 5.46 1.23 -5.18
N ALA A 3 6.73 0.98 -4.84
CA ALA A 3 7.96 1.26 -5.62
C ALA A 3 7.99 0.63 -7.04
N ILE A 4 8.50 1.27 -8.09
CA ILE A 4 9.92 1.68 -8.35
C ILE A 4 9.92 2.86 -9.35
N GLY A 5 10.77 3.88 -9.14
CA GLY A 5 11.15 4.85 -10.17
C GLY A 5 10.04 5.68 -10.82
N LEU A 6 9.74 6.87 -10.28
CA LEU A 6 9.09 7.99 -10.99
C LEU A 6 7.87 7.59 -11.87
N SER A 7 6.72 7.28 -11.26
CA SER A 7 5.34 7.58 -11.72
C SER A 7 4.33 6.70 -10.97
N ILE A 8 3.03 7.01 -11.09
CA ILE A 8 1.96 6.03 -10.83
C ILE A 8 2.30 4.79 -11.66
N GLN A 9 2.67 3.70 -11.02
CA GLN A 9 3.06 2.48 -11.71
C GLN A 9 1.83 1.87 -12.39
N GLU A 10 2.03 1.37 -13.61
CA GLU A 10 1.01 0.58 -14.29
C GLU A 10 0.62 -0.59 -13.38
N PRO A 11 -0.66 -1.03 -13.36
CA PRO A 11 -1.09 -2.15 -12.51
C PRO A 11 -0.28 -3.45 -12.72
N VAL A 12 0.43 -3.55 -13.85
CA VAL A 12 1.30 -4.65 -14.26
C VAL A 12 2.66 -4.07 -14.63
N ASP A 13 3.73 -4.62 -14.07
CA ASP A 13 5.11 -4.20 -14.31
C ASP A 13 6.02 -5.44 -14.23
N GLU A 14 7.03 -5.51 -15.10
CA GLU A 14 8.00 -6.61 -15.11
C GLU A 14 8.76 -6.73 -13.78
N ALA A 15 8.92 -5.63 -13.05
CA ALA A 15 9.57 -5.59 -11.75
C ALA A 15 8.82 -6.39 -10.65
N PHE A 16 7.53 -6.68 -10.84
CA PHE A 16 6.76 -7.52 -9.92
C PHE A 16 6.97 -9.01 -10.13
N GLY A 17 7.59 -9.39 -11.25
CA GLY A 17 7.65 -10.77 -11.75
C GLY A 17 6.57 -11.05 -12.79
N GLU A 18 6.86 -11.99 -13.69
CA GLU A 18 5.98 -12.34 -14.81
C GLU A 18 4.57 -12.74 -14.31
N GLY A 19 3.54 -12.05 -14.81
CA GLY A 19 2.14 -12.33 -14.46
C GLY A 19 1.71 -11.91 -13.05
N VAL A 20 2.53 -11.13 -12.32
CA VAL A 20 2.20 -10.60 -11.00
C VAL A 20 1.80 -9.13 -11.13
N ASP A 21 0.56 -8.83 -10.77
CA ASP A 21 0.10 -7.44 -10.65
C ASP A 21 0.56 -6.80 -9.32
N LEU A 22 0.49 -5.47 -9.27
CA LEU A 22 0.89 -4.69 -8.10
C LEU A 22 0.20 -5.17 -6.81
N VAL A 23 -1.11 -5.47 -6.85
CA VAL A 23 -1.86 -5.87 -5.65
C VAL A 23 -1.31 -7.19 -5.12
N ARG A 24 -1.16 -8.19 -5.99
CA ARG A 24 -0.58 -9.49 -5.62
C ARG A 24 0.84 -9.36 -5.10
N TRP A 25 1.64 -8.50 -5.72
CA TRP A 25 3.00 -8.24 -5.28
C TRP A 25 3.04 -7.65 -3.86
N VAL A 26 2.17 -6.68 -3.55
CA VAL A 26 2.07 -6.05 -2.23
C VAL A 26 1.56 -7.03 -1.18
N HIS A 27 0.52 -7.80 -1.47
CA HIS A 27 0.01 -8.83 -0.55
C HIS A 27 1.07 -9.91 -0.26
N GLY A 28 1.96 -10.19 -1.22
CA GLY A 28 3.09 -11.11 -1.06
C GLY A 28 4.27 -10.56 -0.27
N ALA A 29 4.35 -9.25 -0.01
CA ALA A 29 5.49 -8.60 0.65
C ALA A 29 5.78 -9.18 2.03
N SER A 30 4.74 -9.46 2.81
CA SER A 30 4.91 -10.07 4.14
C SER A 30 5.49 -11.50 4.05
N ALA A 31 5.17 -12.25 3.00
CA ALA A 31 5.73 -13.59 2.78
C ALA A 31 7.19 -13.53 2.31
N ARG A 32 7.59 -12.42 1.67
CA ARG A 32 8.99 -12.10 1.34
C ARG A 32 9.80 -11.55 2.52
N GLY A 33 9.16 -11.34 3.68
CA GLY A 33 9.80 -10.77 4.87
C GLY A 33 10.02 -9.26 4.81
N GLU A 34 9.36 -8.57 3.89
CA GLU A 34 9.45 -7.11 3.73
C GLU A 34 8.50 -6.40 4.70
N THR A 35 8.96 -5.31 5.32
CA THR A 35 8.11 -4.47 6.18
C THR A 35 7.27 -3.50 5.34
N PRO A 36 6.12 -3.01 5.86
CA PRO A 36 5.32 -1.99 5.21
C PRO A 36 6.10 -0.73 4.83
N GLU A 37 7.14 -0.39 5.57
CA GLU A 37 8.02 0.74 5.29
C GLU A 37 8.95 0.49 4.10
N GLN A 38 9.37 -0.76 3.89
CA GLN A 38 10.26 -1.15 2.78
C GLN A 38 9.54 -1.17 1.43
N ILE A 39 8.22 -1.41 1.44
CA ILE A 39 7.40 -1.38 0.23
C ILE A 39 6.99 0.05 -0.16
N LEU A 40 7.04 1.02 0.76
CA LEU A 40 6.81 2.42 0.40
C LEU A 40 7.92 2.95 -0.52
N ASP A 41 7.55 3.86 -1.43
CA ASP A 41 8.51 4.52 -2.32
C ASP A 41 9.65 5.17 -1.52
N ALA A 42 10.90 4.98 -1.95
CA ALA A 42 12.07 5.59 -1.36
C ALA A 42 11.97 7.12 -1.24
N LYS A 43 11.15 7.79 -2.06
CA LYS A 43 10.84 9.23 -1.91
C LYS A 43 10.18 9.58 -0.57
N PHE A 44 9.51 8.62 0.08
CA PHE A 44 8.95 8.79 1.42
C PHE A 44 10.00 8.66 2.54
N SER A 45 11.23 8.20 2.23
CA SER A 45 12.32 8.11 3.19
C SER A 45 12.85 9.49 3.62
N THR A 46 12.78 10.49 2.74
CA THR A 46 13.27 11.86 2.99
C THR A 46 12.23 12.77 3.65
N ILE A 47 11.01 12.28 3.87
CA ILE A 47 9.89 13.05 4.45
C ILE A 47 9.82 12.79 5.96
N SER A 48 9.10 13.66 6.68
CA SER A 48 8.95 13.58 8.13
C SER A 48 8.46 12.20 8.60
N PHE A 49 8.90 11.81 9.80
CA PHE A 49 8.51 10.53 10.40
C PHE A 49 6.99 10.40 10.60
N ALA A 50 6.31 11.51 10.90
CA ALA A 50 4.85 11.57 10.99
C ALA A 50 4.21 11.19 9.65
N TRP A 51 4.65 11.82 8.56
CA TRP A 51 4.14 11.50 7.23
C TRP A 51 4.38 10.04 6.85
N ARG A 52 5.54 9.48 7.18
CA ARG A 52 5.83 8.06 6.92
C ARG A 52 4.85 7.14 7.64
N LYS A 53 4.50 7.43 8.91
CA LYS A 53 3.48 6.69 9.65
C LYS A 53 2.11 6.79 8.98
N GLU A 54 1.71 7.97 8.52
CA GLU A 54 0.46 8.17 7.79
C GLU A 54 0.44 7.34 6.49
N MET A 55 1.55 7.31 5.74
CA MET A 55 1.66 6.52 4.51
C MET A 55 1.57 5.02 4.78
N VAL A 56 2.22 4.52 5.84
CA VAL A 56 2.10 3.11 6.26
C VAL A 56 0.66 2.79 6.68
N ALA A 57 0.00 3.68 7.41
CA ALA A 57 -1.38 3.47 7.83
C ALA A 57 -2.35 3.50 6.63
N THR A 58 -2.15 4.41 5.68
CA THR A 58 -2.89 4.46 4.41
C THR A 58 -2.71 3.18 3.60
N LEU A 59 -1.48 2.65 3.55
CA LEU A 59 -1.18 1.38 2.88
C LEU A 59 -1.93 0.20 3.51
N LYS A 60 -2.08 0.16 4.83
CA LYS A 60 -2.89 -0.85 5.52
C LYS A 60 -4.37 -0.76 5.12
N VAL A 61 -4.92 0.46 4.98
CA VAL A 61 -6.28 0.64 4.46
C VAL A 61 -6.40 0.11 3.03
N ALA A 62 -5.43 0.40 2.17
CA ALA A 62 -5.40 -0.07 0.78
C ALA A 62 -5.35 -1.61 0.68
N LEU A 63 -4.57 -2.28 1.54
CA LEU A 63 -4.52 -3.75 1.63
C LEU A 63 -5.89 -4.36 1.94
N ILE A 64 -6.64 -3.77 2.86
CA ILE A 64 -7.99 -4.24 3.22
C ILE A 64 -8.99 -3.99 2.09
N CYS A 65 -8.87 -2.85 1.39
CA CYS A 65 -9.71 -2.53 0.22
C CYS A 65 -9.46 -3.49 -0.95
N THR A 66 -8.26 -4.03 -1.06
CA THR A 66 -7.82 -4.93 -2.14
C THR A 66 -7.75 -6.40 -1.71
N ASP A 67 -8.40 -6.77 -0.60
CA ASP A 67 -8.43 -8.15 -0.13
C ASP A 67 -8.90 -9.11 -1.25
N ALA A 68 -8.22 -10.24 -1.37
CA ALA A 68 -8.54 -11.28 -2.35
C ALA A 68 -9.97 -11.82 -2.17
N ILE A 69 -10.52 -11.73 -0.96
CA ILE A 69 -11.89 -12.15 -0.62
C ILE A 69 -12.82 -10.93 -0.68
N PRO A 70 -13.74 -10.84 -1.66
CA PRO A 70 -14.60 -9.67 -1.83
C PRO A 70 -15.46 -9.32 -0.60
N ALA A 71 -15.88 -10.33 0.16
CA ALA A 71 -16.70 -10.14 1.36
C ALA A 71 -15.94 -9.47 2.52
N LYS A 72 -14.60 -9.48 2.52
CA LYS A 72 -13.77 -8.80 3.52
C LYS A 72 -13.54 -7.33 3.19
N ARG A 73 -13.82 -6.91 1.95
CA ARG A 73 -13.58 -5.54 1.53
C ARG A 73 -14.56 -4.59 2.24
N PRO A 74 -14.08 -3.50 2.84
CA PRO A 74 -14.91 -2.55 3.56
C PRO A 74 -15.84 -1.81 2.58
N ARG A 75 -16.99 -1.35 3.09
CA ARG A 75 -17.82 -0.39 2.37
C ARG A 75 -17.10 0.96 2.31
N MET A 76 -17.33 1.73 1.24
CA MET A 76 -16.67 3.03 1.03
C MET A 76 -16.82 3.98 2.22
N LYS A 77 -17.97 3.99 2.90
CA LYS A 77 -18.16 4.77 4.14
C LYS A 77 -17.09 4.46 5.19
N LYS A 78 -16.80 3.17 5.42
CA LYS A 78 -15.80 2.74 6.39
C LYS A 78 -14.38 3.08 5.93
N VAL A 79 -14.11 3.02 4.63
CA VAL A 79 -12.82 3.45 4.08
C VAL A 79 -12.54 4.92 4.38
N VAL A 80 -13.54 5.80 4.20
CA VAL A 80 -13.41 7.23 4.52
C VAL A 80 -13.14 7.45 6.01
N GLU A 81 -13.88 6.76 6.90
CA GLU A 81 -13.63 6.82 8.35
C GLU A 81 -12.18 6.40 8.69
N MET A 82 -11.71 5.28 8.13
CA MET A 82 -10.34 4.81 8.35
C MET A 82 -9.28 5.80 7.86
N LEU A 83 -9.50 6.44 6.70
CA LEU A 83 -8.57 7.44 6.17
C LEU A 83 -8.56 8.72 7.01
N GLN A 84 -9.70 9.13 7.56
CA GLN A 84 -9.77 10.28 8.46
C GLN A 84 -8.96 10.03 9.74
N GLU A 85 -9.06 8.82 10.32
CA GLU A 85 -8.28 8.39 11.48
C GLU A 85 -6.76 8.46 11.20
N VAL A 86 -6.33 8.15 9.98
CA VAL A 86 -4.91 8.24 9.58
C VAL A 86 -4.40 9.69 9.60
N THR A 87 -5.18 10.62 9.06
CA THR A 87 -4.78 12.04 8.94
C THR A 87 -4.88 12.84 10.24
N GLN A 88 -5.52 12.28 11.27
CA GLN A 88 -5.75 12.93 12.56
C GLN A 88 -4.79 12.43 13.67
N SER A 89 -3.84 11.54 13.33
CA SER A 89 -2.92 10.87 14.27
C SER A 89 -1.55 11.50 14.38
#